data_AF-A0A328ESR4-F1
#
_entry.id   AF-A0A328ESR4-F1
#
_cell.length_a   1.000
_cell.length_b   1.000
_cell.length_c   1.000
_cell.angle_alpha   90.00
_cell.angle_beta   90.00
_cell.angle_gamma   90.00
#
_symmetry.space_group_name_H-M   'P 1'
#
loop_
_entity.id
_entity.type
_entity.pdbx_description
1 polymer ?
#
loop_
_entity_poly.entity_id
_entity_poly.type
_entity_poly.pdbx_seq_one_letter_code
_entity_poly.pdbx_strand_id
1 'polypeptide(L)'
;MGESVIHFVPRNRTEPSEKQLTTKSYLEPQDIGCLISAADNLRDRLLATTLFHLGCRISEALGITVDDIDLDSRAVTIKHLKSRIKLKCIKCGSALGLATVFCPKCGDKVEAAVKELREHRRQRVLPLDDELITLFKEHISKGGPVSRNGKRLIFAINRHRAWQVIKTLAEKASLPRIINNESGKIHHVSPHKLRDAFAVHAVKHNDTGDGLRMLQEHLGHQSFNTTARYRKVAGEEHRRWYDDLWKDGSPV
;
A
#
# COMPACT_ATOMS: atom_id res chain seq x y z
N MET A 1 23.43 -65.86 -31.73
CA MET A 1 22.79 -64.58 -32.08
C MET A 1 22.12 -64.07 -30.81
N GLY A 2 22.84 -63.25 -30.05
CA GLY A 2 22.38 -62.73 -28.76
C GLY A 2 21.81 -61.33 -28.96
N GLU A 3 20.57 -61.12 -28.56
CA GLU A 3 19.94 -59.80 -28.51
C GLU A 3 20.27 -59.16 -27.16
N SER A 4 21.05 -58.08 -27.21
CA SER A 4 21.35 -57.22 -26.08
C SER A 4 20.13 -56.33 -25.77
N VAL A 5 19.38 -56.70 -24.73
CA VAL A 5 18.32 -55.84 -24.18
C VAL A 5 18.98 -54.69 -23.41
N ILE A 6 18.97 -53.51 -24.01
CA ILE A 6 19.31 -52.24 -23.37
C ILE A 6 18.29 -51.94 -22.26
N HIS A 7 18.65 -52.24 -21.01
CA HIS A 7 17.90 -51.79 -19.83
C HIS A 7 18.05 -50.27 -19.69
N PHE A 8 16.99 -49.54 -20.03
CA PHE A 8 16.89 -48.11 -19.78
C PHE A 8 16.69 -47.88 -18.28
N VAL A 9 17.78 -47.58 -17.56
CA VAL A 9 17.70 -47.13 -16.16
C VAL A 9 17.19 -45.68 -16.17
N PRO A 10 15.98 -45.37 -15.65
CA PRO A 10 15.53 -44.00 -15.58
C PRO A 10 16.48 -43.21 -14.66
N ARG A 11 17.06 -42.12 -15.18
CA ARG A 11 17.83 -41.18 -14.36
C ARG A 11 16.89 -40.63 -13.30
N ASN A 12 17.16 -40.97 -12.05
CA ASN A 12 16.51 -40.39 -10.89
C ASN A 12 16.81 -38.88 -10.90
N ARG A 13 15.87 -38.09 -11.42
CA ARG A 13 15.91 -36.64 -11.33
C ARG A 13 15.50 -36.34 -9.90
N THR A 14 16.47 -36.07 -9.03
CA THR A 14 16.21 -35.61 -7.67
C THR A 14 15.29 -34.41 -7.74
N GLU A 15 14.03 -34.58 -7.31
CA GLU A 15 13.10 -33.47 -7.16
C GLU A 15 13.70 -32.49 -6.14
N PRO A 16 13.82 -31.20 -6.47
CA PRO A 16 14.27 -30.23 -5.49
C PRO A 16 13.19 -30.15 -4.41
N SER A 17 13.60 -30.45 -3.16
CA SER A 17 12.75 -30.44 -1.97
C SER A 17 11.82 -29.21 -1.96
N GLU A 18 10.51 -29.44 -2.03
CA GLU A 18 9.50 -28.42 -1.81
C GLU A 18 9.69 -27.82 -0.42
N LYS A 19 10.35 -26.66 -0.33
CA LYS A 19 10.24 -25.82 0.87
C LYS A 19 8.75 -25.50 1.02
N GLN A 20 8.10 -26.06 2.03
CA GLN A 20 6.73 -25.69 2.41
C GLN A 20 6.64 -24.16 2.49
N LEU A 21 5.98 -23.56 1.51
CA LEU A 21 5.77 -22.12 1.46
C LEU A 21 4.77 -21.75 2.57
N THR A 22 5.28 -21.17 3.65
CA THR A 22 4.44 -20.62 4.72
C THR A 22 3.55 -19.51 4.15
N THR A 23 2.28 -19.49 4.56
CA THR A 23 1.30 -18.48 4.13
C THR A 23 0.82 -17.65 5.32
N LYS A 24 0.60 -16.35 5.09
CA LYS A 24 -0.02 -15.43 6.06
C LYS A 24 -1.21 -14.71 5.43
N SER A 25 -2.21 -14.29 6.21
CA SER A 25 -3.32 -13.50 5.69
C SER A 25 -2.94 -12.04 5.39
N TYR A 26 -1.92 -11.52 6.08
CA TYR A 26 -1.36 -10.18 5.90
C TYR A 26 0.09 -10.15 6.44
N LEU A 27 0.80 -9.03 6.24
CA LEU A 27 2.18 -8.85 6.74
C LEU A 27 2.17 -8.11 8.07
N GLU A 28 3.01 -8.54 9.00
CA GLU A 28 3.21 -7.89 10.30
C GLU A 28 4.38 -6.90 10.24
N PRO A 29 4.49 -5.95 11.20
CA PRO A 29 5.60 -5.00 11.24
C PRO A 29 6.98 -5.65 11.16
N GLN A 30 7.15 -6.83 11.75
CA GLN A 30 8.40 -7.60 11.69
C GLN A 30 8.69 -8.09 10.26
N ASP A 31 7.68 -8.59 9.54
CA ASP A 31 7.83 -9.00 8.14
C ASP A 31 8.23 -7.80 7.27
N ILE A 32 7.66 -6.62 7.55
CA ILE A 32 8.00 -5.38 6.86
C ILE A 32 9.43 -4.94 7.18
N GLY A 33 9.86 -5.03 8.44
CA GLY A 33 11.23 -4.76 8.85
C GLY A 33 12.25 -5.62 8.09
N CYS A 34 11.97 -6.92 7.93
CA CYS A 34 12.77 -7.82 7.10
C CYS A 34 12.80 -7.38 5.63
N LEU A 35 11.65 -6.98 5.06
CA LEU A 35 11.55 -6.50 3.68
C LEU A 35 12.37 -5.22 3.45
N ILE A 36 12.29 -4.25 4.36
CA ILE A 36 13.02 -2.98 4.30
C ILE A 36 14.53 -3.22 4.43
N SER A 37 14.92 -4.11 5.34
CA SER A 37 16.33 -4.47 5.57
C SER A 37 16.97 -5.19 4.38
N ALA A 38 16.17 -5.90 3.57
CA ALA A 38 16.64 -6.58 2.36
C ALA A 38 16.94 -5.64 1.18
N ALA A 39 16.70 -4.33 1.31
CA ALA A 39 16.96 -3.35 0.26
C ALA A 39 18.44 -2.94 0.22
N ASP A 40 19.10 -3.19 -0.93
CA ASP A 40 20.52 -2.86 -1.13
C ASP A 40 20.75 -1.37 -1.38
N ASN A 41 19.71 -0.63 -1.80
CA ASN A 41 19.82 0.77 -2.18
C ASN A 41 18.77 1.63 -1.48
N LEU A 42 19.13 2.90 -1.27
CA LEU A 42 18.32 3.86 -0.52
C LEU A 42 16.94 4.11 -1.14
N ARG A 43 16.84 4.16 -2.47
CA ARG A 43 15.56 4.38 -3.16
C ARG A 43 14.56 3.27 -2.88
N ASP A 44 15.00 2.02 -2.97
CA ASP A 44 14.13 0.86 -2.78
C ASP A 44 13.75 0.68 -1.31
N ARG A 45 14.68 0.97 -0.39
CA ARG A 45 14.41 1.07 1.06
C ARG A 45 13.36 2.14 1.37
N LEU A 46 13.58 3.35 0.86
CA LEU A 46 12.65 4.48 1.02
C LEU A 46 11.28 4.17 0.41
N LEU A 47 11.21 3.50 -0.75
CA LEU A 47 9.94 3.11 -1.38
C LEU A 47 9.15 2.14 -0.50
N ALA A 48 9.80 1.09 0.01
CA ALA A 48 9.15 0.11 0.88
C ALA A 48 8.66 0.77 2.18
N THR A 49 9.50 1.59 2.80
CA THR A 49 9.19 2.34 4.02
C THR A 49 8.01 3.29 3.80
N THR A 50 8.04 4.07 2.71
CA THR A 50 6.95 5.00 2.33
C THR A 50 5.62 4.27 2.13
N LEU A 51 5.62 3.11 1.47
CA LEU A 51 4.38 2.36 1.22
C LEU A 51 3.75 1.81 2.50
N PHE A 52 4.57 1.34 3.44
CA PHE A 52 4.09 0.86 4.74
C PHE A 52 3.72 2.04 5.65
N HIS A 53 4.66 2.92 5.98
CA HIS A 53 4.46 3.98 7.00
C HIS A 53 3.34 4.96 6.63
N LEU A 54 3.15 5.24 5.33
CA LEU A 54 2.07 6.13 4.87
C LEU A 54 0.78 5.41 4.48
N GLY A 55 0.81 4.08 4.29
CA GLY A 55 -0.32 3.33 3.74
C GLY A 55 -0.81 3.83 2.37
N CYS A 56 0.03 4.56 1.62
CA CYS A 56 -0.37 5.19 0.37
C CYS A 56 -0.43 4.18 -0.79
N ARG A 57 -1.18 4.49 -1.86
CA ARG A 57 -1.19 3.63 -3.05
C ARG A 57 0.14 3.75 -3.80
N ILE A 58 0.56 2.71 -4.51
CA ILE A 58 1.80 2.78 -5.31
C ILE A 58 1.84 3.96 -6.29
N SER A 59 0.71 4.32 -6.90
CA SER A 59 0.67 5.48 -7.82
C SER A 59 0.72 6.82 -7.10
N GLU A 60 0.30 6.86 -5.83
CA GLU A 60 0.42 8.02 -4.97
C GLU A 60 1.90 8.19 -4.55
N ALA A 61 2.55 7.12 -4.07
CA ALA A 61 3.98 7.13 -3.73
C ALA A 61 4.86 7.61 -4.89
N LEU A 62 4.69 7.00 -6.08
CA LEU A 62 5.46 7.36 -7.27
C LEU A 62 5.16 8.79 -7.79
N GLY A 63 4.08 9.41 -7.32
CA GLY A 63 3.71 10.78 -7.67
C GLY A 63 4.30 11.84 -6.74
N ILE A 64 4.92 11.46 -5.62
CA ILE A 64 5.50 12.39 -4.64
C ILE A 64 6.68 13.13 -5.29
N THR A 65 6.62 14.46 -5.23
CA THR A 65 7.74 15.33 -5.60
C THR A 65 8.46 15.88 -4.36
N VAL A 66 9.65 16.45 -4.56
CA VAL A 66 10.37 17.17 -3.49
C VAL A 66 9.48 18.28 -2.90
N ASP A 67 8.77 19.02 -3.74
CA ASP A 67 7.88 20.11 -3.31
C ASP A 67 6.64 19.64 -2.52
N ASP A 68 6.36 18.33 -2.50
CA ASP A 68 5.26 17.76 -1.72
C ASP A 68 5.68 17.41 -0.28
N ILE A 69 6.99 17.47 0.04
CA ILE A 69 7.55 17.08 1.32
C ILE A 69 7.98 18.33 2.08
N ASP A 70 7.37 18.53 3.24
CA ASP A 70 7.78 19.55 4.19
C ASP A 70 8.44 18.86 5.39
N LEU A 71 9.77 18.97 5.44
CA LEU A 71 10.59 18.34 6.48
C LEU A 71 10.53 19.08 7.81
N ASP A 72 10.13 20.35 7.81
CA ASP A 72 10.05 21.19 9.01
C ASP A 72 8.71 20.96 9.71
N SER A 73 7.60 20.97 8.96
CA SER A 73 6.28 20.58 9.47
C SER A 73 6.07 19.06 9.54
N ARG A 74 7.06 18.29 9.10
CA ARG A 74 7.09 16.82 9.11
C ARG A 74 5.87 16.20 8.43
N ALA A 75 5.59 16.67 7.23
CA ALA A 75 4.39 16.31 6.50
C ALA A 75 4.69 16.06 5.01
N VAL A 76 3.86 15.22 4.40
CA VAL A 76 3.86 15.01 2.95
C VAL A 76 2.46 15.16 2.36
N THR A 77 2.36 15.90 1.27
CA THR A 77 1.10 16.08 0.54
C THR A 77 0.92 14.97 -0.49
N ILE A 78 -0.09 14.13 -0.30
CA ILE A 78 -0.42 13.03 -1.20
C ILE A 78 -1.55 13.42 -2.15
N LYS A 79 -1.26 13.46 -3.45
CA LYS A 79 -2.25 13.75 -4.51
C LYS A 79 -2.97 12.47 -4.97
N HIS A 80 -4.28 12.41 -4.74
CA HIS A 80 -5.19 11.38 -5.21
C HIS A 80 -5.41 11.44 -6.73
N LEU A 81 -4.91 10.43 -7.44
CA LEU A 81 -5.06 10.29 -8.89
C LEU A 81 -6.44 9.77 -9.34
N LYS A 82 -7.33 9.33 -8.43
CA LYS A 82 -8.58 8.63 -8.77
C LYS A 82 -9.82 9.04 -7.94
N SER A 83 -10.11 10.31 -7.77
CA SER A 83 -11.44 10.73 -7.29
C SER A 83 -12.33 11.18 -8.46
N ARG A 84 -13.36 10.37 -8.79
CA ARG A 84 -14.49 10.84 -9.61
C ARG A 84 -15.35 11.72 -8.73
N ILE A 85 -15.13 13.03 -8.80
CA ILE A 85 -15.89 14.00 -8.01
C ILE A 85 -17.24 14.21 -8.69
N LYS A 86 -18.34 13.91 -7.99
CA LYS A 86 -19.69 14.32 -8.39
C LYS A 86 -19.88 15.78 -8.00
N LEU A 87 -19.62 16.69 -8.94
CA LEU A 87 -19.78 18.13 -8.74
C LEU A 87 -21.24 18.54 -8.99
N LYS A 88 -21.76 19.47 -8.20
CA LYS A 88 -23.09 20.08 -8.39
C LYS A 88 -22.97 21.60 -8.39
N CYS A 89 -23.80 22.26 -9.19
CA CYS A 89 -23.92 23.72 -9.20
C CYS A 89 -24.53 24.21 -7.89
N ILE A 90 -23.91 25.21 -7.26
CA ILE A 90 -24.36 25.78 -5.99
C ILE A 90 -25.71 26.49 -6.15
N LYS A 91 -25.95 27.15 -7.29
CA LYS A 91 -27.21 27.86 -7.56
C LYS A 91 -28.38 26.92 -7.86
N CYS A 92 -28.20 25.94 -8.74
CA CYS A 92 -29.33 25.17 -9.30
C CYS A 92 -29.27 23.65 -9.05
N GLY A 93 -28.22 23.16 -8.40
CA GLY A 93 -28.05 21.74 -8.05
C GLY A 93 -27.71 20.80 -9.22
N SER A 94 -27.64 21.31 -10.47
CA SER A 94 -27.32 20.50 -11.65
C SER A 94 -25.94 19.83 -11.52
N ALA A 95 -25.82 18.60 -12.00
CA ALA A 95 -24.53 17.94 -12.10
C ALA A 95 -23.58 18.74 -13.00
N LEU A 96 -22.31 18.86 -12.59
CA LEU A 96 -21.28 19.56 -13.33
C LEU A 96 -20.22 18.57 -13.81
N GLY A 97 -19.80 18.76 -15.06
CA GLY A 97 -18.61 18.13 -15.59
C GLY A 97 -17.36 18.73 -14.96
N LEU A 98 -16.29 17.95 -14.97
CA LEU A 98 -15.03 18.40 -14.39
C LEU A 98 -14.51 19.64 -15.14
N ALA A 99 -14.55 19.67 -16.48
CA ALA A 99 -14.04 20.77 -17.30
C ALA A 99 -15.02 21.95 -17.49
N THR A 100 -16.11 22.00 -16.72
CA THR A 100 -17.19 22.95 -16.93
C THR A 100 -16.85 24.34 -16.36
N VAL A 101 -16.87 25.36 -17.22
CA VAL A 101 -16.71 26.78 -16.83
C VAL A 101 -18.05 27.41 -16.43
N PHE A 102 -19.13 27.06 -17.14
CA PHE A 102 -20.50 27.54 -16.90
C PHE A 102 -21.49 26.38 -16.67
N CYS A 103 -22.40 26.53 -15.73
CA CYS A 103 -23.42 25.52 -15.45
C CYS A 103 -24.32 25.32 -16.69
N PRO A 104 -24.47 24.08 -17.21
CA PRO A 104 -25.26 23.82 -18.41
C PRO A 104 -26.78 24.06 -18.22
N LYS A 105 -27.25 24.15 -16.97
CA LYS A 105 -28.67 24.39 -16.66
C LYS A 105 -29.00 25.86 -16.43
N CYS A 106 -28.16 26.60 -15.68
CA CYS A 106 -28.49 27.95 -15.23
C CYS A 106 -27.52 29.05 -15.70
N GLY A 107 -26.48 28.69 -16.47
CA GLY A 107 -25.52 29.64 -17.02
C GLY A 107 -24.51 30.22 -16.02
N ASP A 108 -24.63 29.92 -14.73
CA ASP A 108 -23.70 30.44 -13.72
C ASP A 108 -22.25 30.03 -13.95
N LYS A 109 -21.33 30.95 -13.66
CA LYS A 109 -19.88 30.67 -13.67
C LYS A 109 -19.54 29.80 -12.46
N VAL A 110 -19.02 28.60 -12.71
CA VAL A 110 -18.73 27.59 -11.68
C VAL A 110 -17.25 27.22 -11.61
N GLU A 111 -16.40 27.83 -12.44
CA GLU A 111 -14.99 27.49 -12.61
C GLU A 111 -14.19 27.50 -11.31
N ALA A 112 -14.29 28.58 -10.51
CA ALA A 112 -13.55 28.72 -9.25
C ALA A 112 -13.96 27.64 -8.23
N ALA A 113 -15.26 27.47 -8.02
CA ALA A 113 -15.80 26.45 -7.11
C ALA A 113 -15.45 25.02 -7.57
N VAL A 114 -15.50 24.75 -8.88
CA VAL A 114 -15.11 23.46 -9.45
C VAL A 114 -13.62 23.22 -9.28
N LYS A 115 -12.76 24.24 -9.48
CA LYS A 115 -11.31 24.16 -9.30
C LYS A 115 -10.93 23.94 -7.83
N GLU A 116 -11.51 24.71 -6.91
CA GLU A 116 -11.25 24.60 -5.48
C GLU A 116 -11.69 23.25 -4.90
N LEU A 117 -12.91 22.78 -5.23
CA LEU A 117 -13.38 21.45 -4.81
C LEU A 117 -12.56 20.31 -5.42
N ARG A 118 -12.04 20.50 -6.65
CA ARG A 118 -11.08 19.56 -7.25
C ARG A 118 -9.79 19.54 -6.47
N GLU A 119 -9.22 20.69 -6.13
CA GLU A 119 -7.93 20.80 -5.43
C GLU A 119 -8.04 20.22 -4.00
N HIS A 120 -9.08 20.58 -3.24
CA HIS A 120 -9.26 20.14 -1.86
C HIS A 120 -9.61 18.65 -1.72
N ARG A 121 -10.38 18.04 -2.64
CA ARG A 121 -10.70 16.59 -2.60
C ARG A 121 -9.67 15.70 -3.31
N ARG A 122 -8.61 16.28 -3.86
CA ARG A 122 -7.55 15.54 -4.56
C ARG A 122 -6.28 15.41 -3.75
N GLN A 123 -6.23 15.89 -2.52
CA GLN A 123 -5.03 15.73 -1.71
C GLN A 123 -5.36 15.48 -0.25
N ARG A 124 -4.42 14.84 0.43
CA ARG A 124 -4.39 14.69 1.88
C ARG A 124 -2.97 14.94 2.36
N VAL A 125 -2.82 15.50 3.54
CA VAL A 125 -1.53 15.70 4.18
C VAL A 125 -1.34 14.56 5.17
N LEU A 126 -0.22 13.84 5.06
CA LEU A 126 0.13 12.75 5.95
C LEU A 126 1.34 13.13 6.80
N PRO A 127 1.34 12.80 8.11
CA PRO A 127 2.49 13.02 8.96
C PRO A 127 3.66 12.09 8.57
N LEU A 128 4.88 12.55 8.82
CA LEU A 128 6.13 11.82 8.63
C LEU A 128 6.76 11.50 9.99
N ASP A 129 7.00 10.22 10.25
CA ASP A 129 7.81 9.76 11.37
C ASP A 129 9.31 10.03 11.15
N ASP A 130 10.11 9.83 12.19
CA ASP A 130 11.54 10.12 12.18
C ASP A 130 12.32 9.30 11.15
N GLU A 131 11.91 8.06 10.92
CA GLU A 131 12.54 7.17 9.95
C GLU A 131 12.33 7.68 8.52
N LEU A 132 11.09 8.02 8.16
CA LEU A 132 10.77 8.63 6.87
C LEU A 132 11.48 9.97 6.67
N ILE A 133 11.48 10.84 7.68
CA ILE A 133 12.18 12.13 7.62
C ILE A 133 13.67 11.91 7.31
N THR A 134 14.30 10.96 8.00
CA THR A 134 15.71 10.63 7.80
C THR A 134 15.97 10.11 6.38
N LEU A 135 15.15 9.16 5.91
CA LEU A 135 15.30 8.58 4.57
C LEU A 135 15.04 9.59 3.45
N PHE A 136 14.02 10.44 3.59
CA PHE A 136 13.76 11.50 2.61
C PHE A 136 14.91 12.52 2.58
N LYS A 137 15.39 12.97 3.74
CA LYS A 137 16.54 13.89 3.83
C LYS A 137 17.76 13.31 3.13
N GLU A 138 18.14 12.07 3.47
CA GLU A 138 19.30 11.40 2.88
C GLU A 138 19.15 11.20 1.38
N HIS A 139 17.96 10.79 0.92
CA HIS A 139 17.71 10.55 -0.49
C HIS A 139 17.76 11.85 -1.31
N ILE A 140 17.20 12.94 -0.77
CA ILE A 140 17.24 14.26 -1.41
C ILE A 140 18.66 14.82 -1.44
N SER A 141 19.40 14.73 -0.33
CA SER A 141 20.76 15.28 -0.24
C SER A 141 21.77 14.55 -1.13
N LYS A 142 21.58 13.24 -1.35
CA LYS A 142 22.40 12.44 -2.28
C LYS A 142 22.00 12.59 -3.75
N GLY A 143 21.10 13.51 -4.09
CA GLY A 143 20.66 13.74 -5.47
C GLY A 143 19.76 12.64 -6.03
N GLY A 144 19.12 11.85 -5.16
CA GLY A 144 18.20 10.78 -5.56
C GLY A 144 16.97 11.21 -6.39
N PRO A 145 16.34 12.38 -6.14
CA PRO A 145 15.21 12.83 -6.93
C PRO A 145 15.59 13.18 -8.38
N VAL A 146 14.74 12.81 -9.34
CA VAL A 146 14.98 13.06 -10.78
C VAL A 146 13.97 14.06 -11.33
N SER A 147 14.47 15.02 -12.11
CA SER A 147 13.64 15.99 -12.82
C SER A 147 12.97 15.37 -14.05
N ARG A 148 11.64 15.41 -14.11
CA ARG A 148 10.83 14.98 -15.26
C ARG A 148 9.65 15.92 -15.45
N ASN A 149 9.50 16.49 -16.64
CA ASN A 149 8.43 17.44 -16.97
C ASN A 149 8.33 18.61 -15.97
N GLY A 150 9.47 19.19 -15.58
CA GLY A 150 9.54 20.30 -14.62
C GLY A 150 9.26 19.91 -13.16
N LYS A 151 9.10 18.61 -12.85
CA LYS A 151 8.86 18.12 -11.48
C LYS A 151 10.02 17.26 -11.00
N ARG A 152 10.46 17.46 -9.75
CA ARG A 152 11.48 16.61 -9.12
C ARG A 152 10.82 15.43 -8.39
N LEU A 153 10.78 14.28 -9.05
CA LEU A 153 10.16 13.06 -8.51
C LEU A 153 11.09 12.37 -7.54
N ILE A 154 10.58 11.96 -6.37
CA ILE A 154 11.35 11.16 -5.40
C ILE A 154 11.67 9.78 -5.97
N PHE A 155 10.67 9.15 -6.60
CA PHE A 155 10.78 7.82 -7.21
C PHE A 155 10.61 7.91 -8.72
N ALA A 156 11.73 8.00 -9.44
CA ALA A 156 11.73 8.10 -10.90
C ALA A 156 11.55 6.74 -11.60
N ILE A 157 10.62 5.91 -11.13
CA ILE A 157 10.34 4.57 -11.68
C ILE A 157 8.85 4.41 -12.00
N ASN A 158 8.55 3.55 -12.97
CA ASN A 158 7.16 3.25 -13.31
C ASN A 158 6.55 2.23 -12.31
N ARG A 159 5.21 2.08 -12.36
CA ARG A 159 4.46 1.17 -11.47
C ARG A 159 4.93 -0.28 -11.55
N HIS A 160 5.21 -0.77 -12.76
CA HIS A 160 5.65 -2.15 -12.95
C HIS A 160 7.00 -2.38 -12.28
N ARG A 161 7.95 -1.46 -12.46
CA ARG A 161 9.26 -1.53 -11.81
C ARG A 161 9.14 -1.46 -10.29
N ALA A 162 8.30 -0.57 -9.77
CA ALA A 162 8.08 -0.45 -8.34
C ALA A 162 7.45 -1.73 -7.73
N TRP A 163 6.54 -2.39 -8.47
CA TRP A 163 6.02 -3.70 -8.09
C TRP A 163 7.11 -4.78 -8.08
N GLN A 164 7.98 -4.81 -9.09
CA GLN A 164 9.11 -5.73 -9.14
C GLN A 164 10.07 -5.53 -7.96
N VAL A 165 10.36 -4.27 -7.61
CA VAL A 165 11.19 -3.95 -6.42
C VAL A 165 10.60 -4.62 -5.18
N ILE A 166 9.33 -4.37 -4.86
CA ILE A 166 8.69 -4.96 -3.67
C ILE A 166 8.68 -6.49 -3.72
N LYS A 167 8.41 -7.09 -4.88
CA LYS A 167 8.46 -8.54 -5.05
C LYS A 167 9.86 -9.09 -4.77
N THR A 168 10.89 -8.51 -5.37
CA THR A 168 12.28 -8.93 -5.19
C THR A 168 12.76 -8.76 -3.74
N LEU A 169 12.38 -7.66 -3.07
CA LEU A 169 12.70 -7.47 -1.66
C LEU A 169 12.04 -8.55 -0.78
N ALA A 170 10.78 -8.87 -1.04
CA ALA A 170 10.08 -9.93 -0.32
C ALA A 170 10.71 -11.32 -0.55
N GLU A 171 11.15 -11.62 -1.77
CA GLU A 171 11.86 -12.86 -2.09
C GLU A 171 13.22 -12.94 -1.38
N LYS A 172 13.98 -11.83 -1.36
CA LYS A 172 15.25 -11.74 -0.62
C LYS A 172 15.06 -11.91 0.89
N ALA A 173 14.02 -11.31 1.44
CA ALA A 173 13.64 -11.44 2.84
C ALA A 173 12.98 -12.79 3.17
N SER A 174 12.86 -13.71 2.20
CA SER A 174 12.20 -15.02 2.36
C SER A 174 10.80 -14.92 2.96
N LEU A 175 10.04 -13.89 2.59
CA LEU A 175 8.73 -13.65 3.18
C LEU A 175 7.70 -14.70 2.74
N PRO A 176 6.72 -14.99 3.62
CA PRO A 176 5.62 -15.89 3.30
C PRO A 176 4.76 -15.35 2.15
N ARG A 177 4.03 -16.25 1.50
CA ARG A 177 3.00 -15.84 0.53
C ARG A 177 1.78 -15.30 1.28
N ILE A 178 1.02 -14.42 0.63
CA ILE A 178 -0.19 -13.85 1.21
C ILE A 178 -1.43 -14.58 0.71
N ILE A 179 -2.20 -15.19 1.61
CA ILE A 179 -3.47 -15.83 1.28
C ILE A 179 -4.63 -14.86 1.49
N ASN A 180 -5.55 -14.81 0.53
CA ASN A 180 -6.79 -14.07 0.69
C ASN A 180 -7.85 -14.98 1.35
N ASN A 181 -8.20 -14.70 2.61
CA ASN A 181 -9.16 -15.52 3.39
C ASN A 181 -10.54 -15.65 2.73
N GLU A 182 -10.99 -14.68 1.93
CA GLU A 182 -12.30 -14.74 1.26
C GLU A 182 -12.29 -15.59 -0.02
N SER A 183 -11.16 -15.66 -0.73
CA SER A 183 -11.09 -16.32 -2.04
C SER A 183 -10.15 -17.54 -2.09
N GLY A 184 -9.40 -17.80 -1.02
CA GLY A 184 -8.36 -18.84 -0.95
C GLY A 184 -7.14 -18.59 -1.84
N LYS A 185 -7.12 -17.51 -2.63
CA LYS A 185 -6.03 -17.24 -3.58
C LYS A 185 -4.75 -16.84 -2.87
N ILE A 186 -3.65 -17.43 -3.31
CA ILE A 186 -2.30 -17.17 -2.82
C ILE A 186 -1.63 -16.15 -3.74
N HIS A 187 -1.04 -15.12 -3.13
CA HIS A 187 -0.40 -14.01 -3.82
C HIS A 187 1.03 -13.79 -3.32
N HIS A 188 1.87 -13.23 -4.19
CA HIS A 188 3.13 -12.64 -3.73
C HIS A 188 2.86 -11.37 -2.91
N VAL A 189 3.85 -11.02 -2.08
CA VAL A 189 3.93 -9.67 -1.50
C VAL A 189 4.00 -8.64 -2.64
N SER A 190 3.24 -7.56 -2.48
CA SER A 190 3.12 -6.51 -3.48
C SER A 190 2.86 -5.16 -2.79
N PRO A 191 2.98 -4.02 -3.49
CA PRO A 191 2.73 -2.70 -2.88
C PRO A 191 1.35 -2.58 -2.21
N HIS A 192 0.33 -3.24 -2.76
CA HIS A 192 -1.00 -3.23 -2.14
C HIS A 192 -1.01 -3.97 -0.80
N LYS A 193 -0.20 -5.02 -0.65
CA LYS A 193 -0.08 -5.79 0.59
C LYS A 193 0.66 -5.04 1.71
N LEU A 194 1.59 -4.16 1.36
CA LEU A 194 2.20 -3.23 2.33
C LEU A 194 1.17 -2.22 2.85
N ARG A 195 0.30 -1.70 1.97
CA ARG A 195 -0.83 -0.85 2.40
C ARG A 195 -1.85 -1.60 3.26
N ASP A 196 -2.17 -2.84 2.91
CA ASP A 196 -3.06 -3.69 3.73
C ASP A 196 -2.43 -3.92 5.12
N ALA A 197 -1.13 -4.19 5.19
CA ALA A 197 -0.39 -4.36 6.43
C ALA A 197 -0.45 -3.11 7.32
N PHE A 198 -0.25 -1.92 6.75
CA PHE A 198 -0.42 -0.66 7.49
C PHE A 198 -1.82 -0.52 8.06
N ALA A 199 -2.85 -0.79 7.25
CA ALA A 199 -4.23 -0.65 7.68
C ALA A 199 -4.58 -1.62 8.81
N VAL A 200 -4.15 -2.88 8.72
CA VAL A 200 -4.33 -3.86 9.80
C VAL A 200 -3.57 -3.43 11.05
N HIS A 201 -2.32 -2.97 10.92
CA HIS A 201 -1.50 -2.50 12.03
C HIS A 201 -2.14 -1.30 12.77
N ALA A 202 -2.70 -0.35 12.02
CA ALA A 202 -3.39 0.81 12.58
C ALA A 202 -4.67 0.40 13.33
N VAL A 203 -5.48 -0.53 12.77
CA VAL A 203 -6.68 -1.03 13.45
C VAL A 203 -6.33 -1.82 14.71
N LYS A 204 -5.26 -2.62 14.69
CA LYS A 204 -4.78 -3.31 15.90
C LYS A 204 -4.38 -2.35 17.03
N HIS A 205 -3.87 -1.17 16.69
CA HIS A 205 -3.56 -0.13 17.68
C HIS A 205 -4.79 0.61 18.17
N ASN A 206 -5.77 0.89 17.30
CA ASN A 206 -6.98 1.61 17.66
C ASN A 206 -8.16 1.19 16.76
N ASP A 207 -9.01 0.28 17.26
CA ASP A 207 -10.18 -0.24 16.54
C ASP A 207 -11.48 0.51 16.87
N THR A 208 -11.39 1.63 17.60
CA THR A 208 -12.54 2.49 17.93
C THR A 208 -13.20 3.06 16.67
N GLY A 209 -14.47 3.48 16.79
CA GLY A 209 -15.19 4.11 15.67
C GLY A 209 -14.46 5.34 15.10
N ASP A 210 -13.93 6.18 15.97
CA ASP A 210 -13.15 7.36 15.59
C ASP A 210 -11.80 6.98 14.98
N GLY A 211 -11.10 5.98 15.55
CA GLY A 211 -9.86 5.44 14.98
C GLY A 211 -10.04 4.93 13.55
N LEU A 212 -11.13 4.19 13.29
CA LEU A 212 -11.47 3.71 11.95
C LEU A 212 -11.79 4.85 10.97
N ARG A 213 -12.43 5.92 11.45
CA ARG A 213 -12.70 7.11 10.63
C ARG A 213 -11.42 7.83 10.26
N MET A 214 -10.52 8.05 11.22
CA MET A 214 -9.20 8.63 10.97
C MET A 214 -8.40 7.79 9.97
N LEU A 215 -8.41 6.46 10.11
CA LEU A 215 -7.75 5.56 9.16
C LEU A 215 -8.36 5.66 7.75
N GLN A 216 -9.68 5.77 7.64
CA GLN A 216 -10.35 5.96 6.35
C GLN A 216 -9.88 7.23 5.64
N GLU A 217 -9.78 8.34 6.39
CA GLU A 217 -9.29 9.63 5.90
C GLU A 217 -7.81 9.55 5.51
N HIS A 218 -6.97 8.96 6.37
CA HIS A 218 -5.54 8.72 6.13
C HIS A 218 -5.28 7.87 4.88
N LEU A 219 -6.09 6.85 4.62
CA LEU A 219 -5.98 6.00 3.43
C LEU A 219 -6.64 6.62 2.20
N GLY A 220 -7.49 7.65 2.38
CA GLY A 220 -8.37 8.21 1.37
C GLY A 220 -9.26 7.16 0.72
N HIS A 221 -9.95 6.38 1.54
CA HIS A 221 -10.97 5.43 1.11
C HIS A 221 -12.30 6.14 0.85
N GLN A 222 -12.84 5.95 -0.37
CA GLN A 222 -14.14 6.51 -0.75
C GLN A 222 -15.32 5.82 -0.04
N SER A 223 -15.10 4.61 0.49
CA SER A 223 -16.12 3.84 1.20
C SER A 223 -15.59 3.46 2.57
N PHE A 224 -16.44 3.60 3.60
CA PHE A 224 -16.12 3.12 4.95
C PHE A 224 -15.96 1.58 4.98
N ASN A 225 -16.72 0.85 4.15
CA ASN A 225 -16.69 -0.62 4.10
C ASN A 225 -15.30 -1.17 3.80
N THR A 226 -14.48 -0.47 3.01
CA THR A 226 -13.10 -0.92 2.74
C THR A 226 -12.20 -0.81 3.97
N THR A 227 -12.45 0.13 4.87
CA THR A 227 -11.71 0.25 6.13
C THR A 227 -12.24 -0.73 7.19
N ALA A 228 -13.56 -0.90 7.28
CA ALA A 228 -14.20 -1.80 8.23
C ALA A 228 -13.80 -3.29 8.05
N ARG A 229 -13.39 -3.69 6.83
CA ARG A 229 -12.86 -5.05 6.57
C ARG A 229 -11.65 -5.38 7.42
N TYR A 230 -10.77 -4.41 7.71
CA TYR A 230 -9.57 -4.65 8.52
C TYR A 230 -9.90 -4.95 10.00
N ARG A 231 -11.03 -4.45 10.51
CA ARG A 231 -11.51 -4.80 11.86
C ARG A 231 -11.87 -6.27 12.01
N LYS A 232 -12.49 -6.87 10.99
CA LYS A 232 -12.82 -8.30 11.01
C LYS A 232 -11.56 -9.17 11.11
N VAL A 233 -10.51 -8.80 10.37
CA VAL A 233 -9.22 -9.50 10.39
C VAL A 233 -8.57 -9.42 11.77
N ALA A 234 -8.57 -8.25 12.41
CA ALA A 234 -8.06 -8.12 13.77
C ALA A 234 -8.89 -8.92 14.80
N GLY A 235 -10.22 -8.92 14.65
CA GLY A 235 -11.12 -9.67 15.53
C GLY A 235 -11.02 -11.20 15.39
N GLU A 236 -10.75 -11.72 14.19
CA GLU A 236 -10.52 -13.16 13.96
C GLU A 236 -9.31 -13.67 14.74
N GLU A 237 -8.26 -12.86 14.91
CA GLU A 237 -7.10 -13.25 15.73
C GLU A 237 -7.40 -13.23 17.21
N HIS A 238 -8.12 -12.23 17.71
CA HIS A 238 -8.56 -12.23 19.11
C HIS A 238 -9.39 -13.48 19.41
N ARG A 239 -10.26 -13.89 18.48
CA ARG A 239 -11.01 -15.15 18.60
C ARG A 239 -10.11 -16.38 18.56
N ARG A 240 -9.15 -16.46 17.63
CA ARG A 240 -8.21 -17.58 17.58
C ARG A 240 -7.36 -17.68 18.85
N TRP A 241 -6.82 -16.56 19.34
CA TRP A 241 -6.09 -16.49 20.59
C TRP A 241 -6.97 -16.95 21.77
N TYR A 242 -8.20 -16.46 21.85
CA TYR A 242 -9.16 -16.90 22.86
C TYR A 242 -9.42 -18.41 22.77
N ASP A 243 -9.67 -18.94 21.57
CA ASP A 243 -9.90 -20.37 21.35
C ASP A 243 -8.66 -21.19 21.75
N ASP A 244 -7.45 -20.69 21.47
CA ASP A 244 -6.19 -21.35 21.81
C ASP A 244 -5.94 -21.35 23.33
N LEU A 245 -6.35 -20.31 24.08
CA LEU A 245 -6.29 -20.30 25.55
C LEU A 245 -7.04 -21.48 26.19
N TRP A 246 -8.11 -21.94 25.56
CA TRP A 246 -8.95 -23.03 26.07
C TRP A 246 -8.66 -24.39 25.42
N LYS A 247 -7.72 -24.47 24.47
CA LYS A 247 -7.28 -25.75 23.87
C LYS A 247 -6.27 -26.49 24.74
N ASP A 248 -5.45 -25.76 25.50
CA ASP A 248 -4.55 -26.35 26.49
C ASP A 248 -5.31 -26.54 27.80
N GLY A 249 -6.13 -27.60 27.84
CA GLY A 249 -6.93 -27.95 28.99
C GLY A 249 -6.10 -28.12 30.27
N SER A 250 -6.07 -27.10 31.11
CA SER A 250 -6.01 -27.30 32.56
C SER A 250 -7.43 -27.14 33.07
N PRO A 251 -8.10 -28.22 33.51
CA PRO A 251 -9.40 -28.09 34.15
C PRO A 251 -9.23 -27.27 35.42
N VAL A 252 -10.09 -26.26 35.58
CA VAL A 252 -10.25 -25.53 36.85
C VAL A 252 -10.97 -26.42 37.85
#